data_AF-A0A3D3P614-F1
#
_entry.id   AF-A0A3D3P614-F1
#
_cell.length_a   1.000
_cell.length_b   1.000
_cell.length_c   1.000
_cell.angle_alpha   90.00
_cell.angle_beta   90.00
_cell.angle_gamma   90.00
#
_symmetry.space_group_name_H-M   'P 1'
#
loop_
_entity.id
_entity.type
_entity.pdbx_description
1 polymer ?
#
loop_
_entity_poly.entity_id
_entity_poly.type
_entity_poly.pdbx_seq_one_letter_code
_entity_poly.pdbx_strand_id
1 'polypeptide(L)'
;MKMTSDDPALTAFVLGELSENEVAEANRALKDDENLLEEKETLTALTELLFDILGAGSHSLGEERIAEIHRAGNLPDSNVLVLEHRRRSRRQSFLAVGGVAAV
;
A
#
# COMPACT_ATOMS: atom_id res chain seq x y z
N MET A 1 27.82 3.27 -9.58
CA MET A 1 27.02 3.04 -8.35
C MET A 1 27.47 1.73 -7.70
N LYS A 2 27.37 1.55 -6.37
CA LYS A 2 27.56 0.22 -5.75
C LYS A 2 26.18 -0.39 -5.51
N MET A 3 25.81 -1.34 -6.34
CA MET A 3 24.52 -2.04 -6.26
C MET A 3 24.64 -3.17 -5.24
N THR A 4 23.63 -3.33 -4.39
CA THR A 4 23.53 -4.39 -3.37
C THR A 4 22.23 -5.17 -3.57
N SER A 5 22.07 -6.35 -2.96
CA SER A 5 20.84 -7.15 -3.09
C SER A 5 19.57 -6.36 -2.74
N ASP A 6 19.65 -5.56 -1.68
CA ASP A 6 18.50 -4.83 -1.14
C ASP A 6 18.27 -3.49 -1.85
N ASP A 7 19.05 -3.19 -2.89
CA ASP A 7 18.94 -1.95 -3.64
C ASP A 7 17.73 -2.02 -4.59
N PRO A 8 16.76 -1.09 -4.51
CA PRO A 8 15.64 -1.05 -5.45
C PRO A 8 16.07 -0.91 -6.92
N ALA A 9 17.29 -0.45 -7.18
CA ALA A 9 17.85 -0.41 -8.53
C ALA A 9 17.98 -1.80 -9.18
N LEU A 10 18.17 -2.87 -8.39
CA LEU A 10 18.21 -4.23 -8.93
C LEU A 10 16.83 -4.67 -9.43
N THR A 11 15.77 -4.34 -8.69
CA THR A 11 14.39 -4.58 -9.13
C THR A 11 14.06 -3.75 -10.37
N ALA A 12 14.41 -2.45 -10.38
CA ALA A 12 14.21 -1.59 -11.55
C ALA A 12 14.97 -2.10 -12.78
N PHE A 13 16.16 -2.68 -12.59
CA PHE A 13 16.93 -3.33 -13.65
C PHE A 13 16.18 -4.54 -14.23
N VAL A 14 15.67 -5.44 -13.38
CA VAL A 14 14.90 -6.63 -13.80
C VAL A 14 13.62 -6.24 -14.54
N LEU A 15 12.95 -5.17 -14.11
CA LEU A 15 11.73 -4.65 -14.75
C LEU A 15 12.00 -3.84 -16.02
N GLY A 16 13.27 -3.55 -16.35
CA GLY A 16 13.63 -2.76 -17.53
C GLY A 16 13.32 -1.27 -17.40
N GLU A 17 13.25 -0.75 -16.18
CA GLU A 17 12.87 0.63 -15.87
C GLU A 17 14.08 1.59 -15.78
N LEU A 18 15.30 1.06 -15.76
CA LEU A 18 16.53 1.86 -15.71
C LEU A 18 16.86 2.53 -17.05
N SER A 19 17.51 3.70 -16.98
CA SER A 19 18.06 4.35 -18.16
C SER A 19 19.27 3.58 -18.74
N GLU A 20 19.61 3.82 -20.02
CA GLU A 20 20.72 3.12 -20.70
C GLU A 20 22.05 3.21 -19.93
N ASN A 21 22.32 4.37 -19.32
CA ASN A 21 23.54 4.58 -18.53
C ASN A 21 23.53 3.74 -17.24
N GLU A 22 22.39 3.67 -16.56
CA GLU A 22 22.21 2.89 -15.33
C GLU A 22 22.24 1.39 -15.61
N VAL A 23 21.70 0.95 -16.75
CA VAL A 23 21.81 -0.44 -17.23
C VAL A 23 23.27 -0.84 -17.43
N ALA A 24 24.11 0.04 -17.99
CA ALA A 24 25.53 -0.25 -18.17
C ALA A 24 26.27 -0.36 -16.82
N GLU A 25 25.89 0.44 -15.82
CA GLU A 25 26.44 0.34 -14.46
C GLU A 25 25.98 -0.92 -13.73
N ALA A 26 24.69 -1.25 -13.81
CA ALA A 26 24.12 -2.46 -13.22
C ALA A 26 24.75 -3.73 -13.80
N ASN A 27 24.95 -3.79 -15.12
CA ASN A 27 25.64 -4.90 -15.78
C ASN A 27 27.08 -5.08 -15.32
N ARG A 28 27.80 -3.98 -15.01
CA ARG A 28 29.15 -4.08 -14.43
C ARG A 28 29.09 -4.63 -13.01
N ALA A 29 28.16 -4.15 -12.18
CA ALA A 29 28.00 -4.63 -10.81
C ALA A 29 27.64 -6.13 -10.77
N LEU A 30 26.74 -6.59 -11.64
CA LEU A 30 26.32 -8.00 -11.74
C LEU A 30 27.41 -8.95 -12.22
N LYS A 31 28.40 -8.45 -12.97
CA LYS A 31 29.47 -9.29 -13.51
C LYS A 31 30.45 -9.75 -12.44
N ASP A 32 30.64 -8.93 -11.41
CA ASP A 32 31.70 -9.11 -10.41
C ASP A 32 31.16 -9.65 -9.07
N ASP A 33 29.84 -9.84 -8.94
CA ASP A 33 29.17 -10.27 -7.70
C ASP A 33 28.19 -11.42 -7.96
N GLU A 34 28.56 -12.63 -7.55
CA GLU A 34 27.78 -13.86 -7.72
C GLU A 34 26.48 -13.85 -6.90
N ASN A 35 26.49 -13.29 -5.68
CA ASN A 35 25.28 -13.20 -4.87
C ASN A 35 24.26 -12.25 -5.51
N LEU A 36 24.74 -11.15 -6.09
CA LEU A 36 23.89 -10.20 -6.80
C LEU A 36 23.29 -10.82 -8.08
N LEU A 37 24.02 -11.73 -8.72
CA LEU A 37 23.52 -12.51 -9.86
C LEU A 37 22.41 -13.47 -9.44
N GLU A 38 22.58 -14.22 -8.34
CA GLU A 38 21.55 -15.11 -7.80
C GLU A 38 20.28 -14.34 -7.42
N GLU A 39 20.43 -13.17 -6.79
CA GLU A 39 19.28 -12.30 -6.44
C GLU A 39 18.56 -11.82 -7.70
N LYS A 40 19.30 -11.40 -8.73
CA LYS A 40 18.74 -11.01 -10.03
C LYS A 40 17.95 -12.15 -10.67
N GLU A 41 18.47 -13.37 -10.64
CA GLU A 41 17.78 -14.55 -11.16
C GLU A 41 16.50 -14.84 -10.37
N THR A 42 16.56 -14.74 -9.04
CA THR A 42 15.40 -14.93 -8.15
C THR A 42 14.29 -13.92 -8.43
N LEU A 43 14.65 -12.63 -8.58
CA LEU A 43 13.73 -11.56 -8.95
C LEU A 43 13.14 -11.76 -10.36
N THR A 44 13.96 -12.25 -11.30
CA THR A 44 13.51 -12.56 -12.66
C THR A 44 12.47 -13.70 -12.62
N ALA A 45 12.75 -14.79 -11.90
CA ALA A 45 11.82 -15.90 -11.74
C ALA A 45 10.51 -15.48 -11.05
N LEU A 46 10.58 -14.59 -10.04
CA LEU A 46 9.39 -14.02 -9.41
C LEU A 46 8.57 -13.19 -10.41
N THR A 47 9.22 -12.38 -11.23
CA THR A 47 8.57 -11.54 -12.24
C THR A 47 7.86 -12.40 -13.28
N GLU A 48 8.51 -13.46 -13.76
CA GLU A 48 7.91 -14.44 -14.68
C GLU A 48 6.70 -15.13 -14.04
N LEU A 49 6.82 -15.59 -12.79
CA LEU A 49 5.72 -16.23 -12.07
C LEU A 49 4.53 -15.27 -11.88
N LEU A 50 4.78 -14.00 -11.54
CA LEU A 50 3.73 -12.99 -11.46
C LEU A 50 3.11 -12.71 -12.82
N PHE A 51 3.91 -12.66 -13.89
CA PHE A 51 3.41 -12.49 -15.24
C PHE A 51 2.58 -13.69 -15.71
N ASP A 52 2.93 -14.91 -15.33
CA ASP A 52 2.15 -16.11 -15.66
C ASP A 52 0.83 -16.18 -14.89
N ILE A 53 0.83 -15.80 -13.61
CA ILE A 53 -0.38 -15.77 -12.77
C ILE A 53 -1.32 -14.65 -13.19
N LEU A 54 -0.77 -13.46 -13.44
CA LEU A 54 -1.54 -12.26 -13.75
C LEU A 54 -1.75 -12.11 -15.28
N GLY A 55 -1.03 -12.82 -16.12
CA GLY A 55 -1.07 -12.64 -17.56
C GLY A 55 -0.82 -11.18 -18.01
N ALA A 56 -0.98 -10.93 -19.31
CA ALA A 56 -1.06 -9.57 -19.86
C ALA A 56 -2.45 -8.92 -19.68
N GLY A 57 -3.33 -9.55 -18.91
CA GLY A 57 -4.72 -9.11 -18.72
C GLY A 57 -4.83 -8.05 -17.64
N SER A 58 -5.72 -7.07 -17.83
CA SER A 58 -6.07 -6.15 -16.74
C SER A 58 -6.88 -6.90 -15.69
N HIS A 59 -6.28 -7.19 -14.54
CA HIS A 59 -7.01 -7.67 -13.38
C HIS A 59 -7.74 -6.51 -12.73
N SER A 60 -9.08 -6.59 -12.72
CA SER A 60 -9.92 -5.68 -11.97
C SER A 60 -10.48 -6.40 -10.76
N LEU A 61 -10.49 -5.73 -9.60
CA LEU A 61 -11.17 -6.20 -8.39
C LEU A 61 -12.70 -6.28 -8.58
N GLY A 62 -13.23 -5.70 -9.66
CA GLY A 62 -14.66 -5.53 -9.90
C GLY A 62 -15.24 -4.34 -9.13
N GLU A 63 -16.27 -3.71 -9.70
CA GLU A 63 -16.87 -2.49 -9.13
C GLU A 63 -17.37 -2.69 -7.70
N GLU A 64 -17.89 -3.87 -7.38
CA GLU A 64 -18.43 -4.20 -6.06
C GLU A 64 -17.35 -4.15 -4.97
N ARG A 65 -16.20 -4.78 -5.22
CA ARG A 65 -15.09 -4.83 -4.26
C ARG A 65 -14.38 -3.48 -4.14
N ILE A 66 -14.30 -2.72 -5.23
CA ILE A 66 -13.82 -1.34 -5.21
C ILE A 66 -14.74 -0.47 -4.35
N ALA A 67 -16.06 -0.60 -4.51
CA ALA A 67 -17.03 0.13 -3.72
C ALA A 67 -16.98 -0.24 -2.23
N GLU A 68 -16.74 -1.51 -1.90
CA GLU A 68 -16.56 -1.96 -0.52
C GLU A 68 -15.33 -1.33 0.14
N ILE A 69 -14.17 -1.34 -0.55
CA ILE A 69 -12.94 -0.70 -0.07
C ILE A 69 -13.16 0.81 0.13
N HIS A 70 -13.81 1.47 -0.82
CA HIS A 70 -14.12 2.91 -0.70
C HIS A 70 -15.06 3.20 0.48
N ARG A 71 -16.06 2.36 0.74
CA ARG A 71 -16.92 2.51 1.92
C ARG A 71 -16.16 2.29 3.22
N ALA A 72 -15.27 1.30 3.25
CA ALA A 72 -14.43 1.02 4.43
C ALA A 72 -13.44 2.16 4.71
N GLY A 73 -12.83 2.75 3.68
CA GLY A 73 -11.93 3.89 3.80
C GLY A 73 -12.63 5.21 4.15
N ASN A 74 -13.92 5.35 3.80
CA ASN A 74 -14.76 6.48 4.16
C ASN A 74 -15.51 6.30 5.49
N LEU A 75 -15.12 5.33 6.34
CA LEU A 75 -15.65 5.29 7.70
C LEU A 75 -15.34 6.63 8.38
N PRO A 76 -16.33 7.32 8.97
CA PRO A 76 -16.06 8.54 9.71
C PRO A 76 -15.03 8.23 10.79
N ASP A 77 -14.01 9.10 10.89
CA ASP A 77 -12.94 8.96 11.87
C ASP A 77 -13.56 8.61 13.23
N SER A 78 -13.02 7.59 13.90
CA SER A 78 -13.55 7.08 15.18
C SER A 78 -13.77 8.21 16.21
N ASN A 79 -13.00 9.30 16.11
CA ASN A 79 -13.17 10.54 16.87
C ASN A 79 -14.52 11.25 16.66
N VAL A 80 -15.09 11.20 15.45
CA VAL A 80 -16.40 11.78 15.10
C VAL A 80 -17.54 11.01 15.77
N LEU A 81 -17.45 9.66 15.81
CA LEU A 81 -18.44 8.82 16.49
C LEU A 81 -18.49 9.10 18.00
N VAL A 82 -17.33 9.33 18.63
CA VAL A 82 -17.26 9.71 20.06
C VAL A 82 -17.82 11.12 20.29
N LEU A 83 -17.58 12.07 19.38
CA LEU A 83 -18.10 13.44 19.48
C LEU A 83 -19.62 13.50 19.42
N GLU A 84 -20.26 12.75 18.51
CA GLU A 84 -21.73 12.68 18.46
C GLU A 84 -22.32 12.09 19.74
N HIS A 85 -21.71 11.02 20.27
CA HIS A 85 -22.16 10.40 21.51
C HIS A 85 -22.03 11.35 22.70
N ARG A 86 -20.93 12.12 22.76
CA ARG A 86 -20.69 13.14 23.80
C ARG A 86 -21.65 14.33 23.68
N ARG A 87 -21.98 14.76 22.47
CA ARG A 87 -22.91 15.87 22.21
C ARG A 87 -24.36 15.49 22.55
N ARG A 88 -24.76 14.24 22.25
CA ARG A 88 -26.07 13.68 22.60
C ARG A 88 -26.21 13.46 24.11
N SER A 89 -25.17 12.95 24.76
CA SER A 89 -25.10 12.81 26.23
C SER A 89 -25.28 14.16 26.94
N ARG A 90 -24.56 15.21 26.49
CA ARG A 90 -24.72 16.56 27.07
C ARG A 90 -26.15 17.09 26.96
N ARG A 91 -26.85 16.87 25.85
CA ARG A 91 -28.25 17.30 25.68
C ARG A 91 -29.22 16.56 26.62
N GLN A 92 -28.97 15.29 26.92
CA GLN A 92 -29.75 14.55 27.92
C GLN A 92 -29.47 15.02 29.35
N SER A 93 -28.22 15.39 29.67
CA SER A 93 -27.88 15.92 31.00
C SER A 93 -28.55 17.27 31.29
N PHE A 94 -28.70 18.15 30.29
CA PHE A 94 -29.39 19.44 30.49
C PHE A 94 -30.89 19.30 30.74
N LEU A 95 -31.56 18.31 30.13
CA LEU A 95 -32.98 18.05 30.38
C LEU A 95 -33.23 17.50 31.80
N ALA A 96 -32.25 16.78 32.38
CA ALA A 96 -32.37 16.24 33.74
C ALA A 96 -32.25 17.31 34.84
N VAL A 97 -31.54 18.42 34.60
CA VAL A 97 -31.37 19.49 35.60
C VAL A 97 -32.55 20.47 35.62
N GLY A 98 -33.27 20.65 34.51
CA GLY A 98 -34.46 21.52 34.45
C GLY A 98 -35.71 20.95 35.12
N GLY A 99 -35.77 19.63 35.33
CA GLY A 99 -36.94 18.94 35.92
C GLY A 99 -36.97 18.91 37.45
N VAL A 100 -35.91 19.32 38.14
CA VAL A 100 -35.81 19.25 39.62
C VAL A 100 -36.08 20.61 40.29
N ALA A 101 -36.18 21.70 39.54
CA ALA A 101 -36.48 23.04 40.07
C ALA A 101 -37.98 23.39 40.07
N ALA A 102 -38.86 22.44 39.73
CA ALA A 102 -40.31 22.59 39.77
C ALA A 102 -40.94 21.52 40.67
N VAL A 103 -40.64 21.60 41.98
CA VAL A 103 -41.43 20.99 43.07
C VAL A 103 -41.58 22.04 44.16
#